data_AF-A0A925K135-F1
#
_entry.id   AF-A0A925K135-F1
#
_cell.length_a   1.000
_cell.length_b   1.000
_cell.length_c   1.000
_cell.angle_alpha   90.00
_cell.angle_beta   90.00
_cell.angle_gamma   90.00
#
_symmetry.space_group_name_H-M   'P 1'
#
loop_
_entity.id
_entity.type
_entity.pdbx_description
1 polymer ?
#
loop_
_entity_poly.entity_id
_entity_poly.type
_entity_poly.pdbx_seq_one_letter_code
_entity_poly.pdbx_strand_id
1 'polypeptide(L)'
;MFTKKGRIPRDAARFEIESVDDSTARFRPFEATWLRPGMQVYAVDPMHRDALVARLRIVRADSARLVALVTAQVTKVTTDHFLLAVKPKVPWYRTRRFWWGAASGGLVGAAGAIVAR
;
A
#
# COMPACT_ATOMS: atom_id res chain seq x y z
N MET A 1 -7.26 14.02 -8.26
CA MET A 1 -7.97 14.33 -7.00
C MET A 1 -7.02 14.06 -5.83
N PHE A 2 -6.23 15.07 -5.45
CA PHE A 2 -5.28 14.98 -4.34
C PHE A 2 -6.00 15.34 -3.03
N THR A 3 -6.30 14.36 -2.19
CA THR A 3 -6.96 14.61 -0.91
C THR A 3 -5.92 14.80 0.20
N LYS A 4 -5.77 16.07 0.59
CA LYS A 4 -5.74 16.59 1.98
C LYS A 4 -4.88 15.83 3.02
N LYS A 5 -3.71 16.42 3.28
CA LYS A 5 -3.13 16.75 4.60
C LYS A 5 -3.20 15.66 5.69
N GLY A 6 -2.11 14.91 5.82
CA GLY A 6 -1.54 14.48 7.12
C GLY A 6 -2.31 13.49 7.99
N ARG A 7 -3.51 13.04 7.61
CA ARG A 7 -4.17 11.93 8.30
C ARG A 7 -3.76 10.63 7.68
N ILE A 8 -3.12 9.80 8.48
CA ILE A 8 -2.95 8.38 8.23
C ILE A 8 -4.32 7.78 7.87
N PRO A 9 -4.44 7.09 6.72
CA PRO A 9 -5.70 6.45 6.32
C PRO A 9 -6.16 5.43 7.36
N ARG A 10 -7.46 5.44 7.71
CA ARG A 10 -8.04 4.49 8.68
C ARG A 10 -7.93 3.03 8.24
N ASP A 11 -7.76 2.79 6.94
CA ASP A 11 -7.59 1.46 6.34
C ASP A 11 -6.11 1.03 6.26
N ALA A 12 -5.22 1.67 7.02
CA ALA A 12 -3.81 1.31 7.05
C ALA A 12 -3.59 0.05 7.91
N ALA A 13 -2.93 -0.95 7.33
CA ALA A 13 -2.50 -2.11 8.09
C ALA A 13 -1.34 -1.73 9.01
N ARG A 14 -1.39 -2.23 10.25
CA ARG A 14 -0.42 -1.97 11.31
C ARG A 14 0.56 -3.14 11.41
N PHE A 15 1.84 -2.84 11.51
CA PHE A 15 2.91 -3.83 11.64
C PHE A 15 3.85 -3.42 12.77
N GLU A 16 4.18 -4.40 13.60
CA GLU A 16 5.23 -4.26 14.62
C GLU A 16 6.61 -4.32 13.96
N ILE A 17 7.54 -3.51 14.46
CA ILE A 17 8.92 -3.47 14.00
C ILE A 17 9.71 -4.53 14.78
N GLU A 18 10.23 -5.54 14.08
CA GLU A 18 11.02 -6.63 14.68
C GLU A 18 12.45 -6.16 15.00
N SER A 19 13.04 -5.37 14.10
CA SER A 19 14.34 -4.76 14.33
C SER A 19 14.52 -3.48 13.52
N VAL A 20 15.27 -2.55 14.08
CA VAL A 20 15.74 -1.33 13.41
C VAL A 20 17.25 -1.40 13.32
N ASP A 21 17.77 -1.16 12.13
CA ASP A 21 19.18 -1.02 11.80
C ASP A 21 19.48 0.47 11.54
N ASP A 22 20.67 0.81 11.03
CA ASP A 22 21.08 2.22 10.83
C ASP A 22 20.07 3.06 10.01
N SER A 23 19.55 2.50 8.93
CA SER A 23 18.56 3.17 8.07
C SER A 23 17.47 2.23 7.58
N THR A 24 17.40 1.02 8.14
CA THR A 24 16.40 0.04 7.71
C THR A 24 15.58 -0.47 8.87
N ALA A 25 14.28 -0.68 8.64
CA ALA A 25 13.39 -1.34 9.57
C ALA A 25 12.95 -2.67 8.97
N ARG A 26 12.98 -3.72 9.79
CA ARG A 26 12.51 -5.06 9.43
C ARG A 26 11.21 -5.35 10.16
N PHE A 27 10.24 -5.90 9.44
CA PHE A 27 8.93 -6.25 10.00
C PHE A 27 8.34 -7.45 9.27
N ARG A 28 7.36 -8.11 9.87
CA ARG A 28 6.71 -9.29 9.29
C ARG A 28 5.49 -8.89 8.46
N PRO A 29 5.30 -9.47 7.26
CA PRO A 29 4.14 -9.17 6.42
C PRO A 29 2.80 -9.65 7.01
N PHE A 30 2.80 -10.54 8.02
CA PHE A 30 1.61 -11.20 8.57
C PHE A 30 0.63 -11.63 7.44
N GLU A 31 -0.63 -11.19 7.49
CA GLU A 31 -1.65 -11.50 6.48
C GLU A 31 -1.63 -10.56 5.25
N ALA A 32 -0.77 -9.53 5.25
CA ALA A 32 -0.74 -8.48 4.24
C ALA A 32 0.09 -8.89 3.00
N THR A 33 -0.43 -9.83 2.22
CA THR A 33 0.17 -10.32 0.96
C THR A 33 0.29 -9.28 -0.17
N TRP A 34 -0.37 -8.13 0.00
CA TRP A 34 -0.35 -7.04 -0.97
C TRP A 34 0.86 -6.12 -0.83
N LEU A 35 1.68 -6.28 0.20
CA LEU A 35 2.92 -5.52 0.40
C LEU A 35 3.95 -5.92 -0.64
N ARG A 36 4.54 -4.93 -1.31
CA ARG A 36 5.52 -5.13 -2.38
C ARG A 36 6.67 -4.14 -2.27
N PRO A 37 7.86 -4.49 -2.80
CA PRO A 37 8.94 -3.54 -2.96
C PRO A 37 8.49 -2.29 -3.73
N GLY A 38 9.04 -1.15 -3.35
CA GLY A 38 8.71 0.17 -3.91
C GLY A 38 7.57 0.90 -3.20
N MET A 39 6.80 0.25 -2.33
CA MET A 39 5.70 0.86 -1.58
C MET A 39 6.18 1.77 -0.44
N GLN A 40 5.44 2.84 -0.17
CA GLN A 40 5.67 3.71 0.99
C GLN A 40 4.94 3.18 2.22
N VAL A 41 5.64 3.22 3.35
CA VAL A 41 5.12 2.91 4.68
C VAL A 41 5.52 4.02 5.65
N TYR A 42 4.77 4.17 6.74
CA TYR A 42 4.94 5.27 7.69
C TYR A 42 5.18 4.71 9.08
N ALA A 43 6.28 5.09 9.72
CA ALA A 43 6.47 4.80 11.14
C ALA A 43 5.72 5.84 11.97
N VAL A 44 4.96 5.38 12.95
CA VAL A 44 4.15 6.23 13.82
C VAL A 44 4.32 5.86 15.27
N ASP A 45 4.14 6.86 16.13
CA ASP A 45 4.17 6.69 17.58
C ASP A 45 2.74 6.57 18.15
N PRO A 46 2.36 5.40 18.67
CA PRO A 46 1.03 5.17 19.22
C PRO A 46 0.79 5.96 20.52
N MET A 47 1.83 6.28 21.29
CA MET A 47 1.72 7.04 22.54
C MET A 47 1.43 8.52 22.26
N HIS A 48 1.82 9.00 21.08
CA HIS A 48 1.67 10.39 20.66
C HIS A 48 0.62 10.57 19.55
N ARG A 49 -0.56 9.92 19.70
CA ARG A 49 -1.70 10.04 18.76
C ARG A 49 -1.35 9.67 17.31
N ASP A 50 -0.60 8.59 17.12
CA ASP A 50 -0.09 8.15 15.81
C ASP A 50 0.72 9.26 15.11
N ALA A 51 1.56 9.99 15.87
CA ALA A 51 2.43 11.02 15.30
C ALA A 51 3.40 10.40 14.28
N LEU A 52 3.64 11.10 13.17
CA LEU A 52 4.57 10.63 12.13
C LEU A 52 6.01 10.72 12.62
N VAL A 53 6.68 9.58 12.71
CA VAL A 53 8.08 9.45 13.14
C VAL A 53 9.02 9.41 11.95
N ALA A 54 8.69 8.60 10.94
CA ALA A 54 9.48 8.48 9.73
C ALA A 54 8.64 8.02 8.54
N ARG A 55 9.13 8.30 7.33
CA ARG A 55 8.63 7.73 6.08
C ARG A 55 9.65 6.73 5.58
N LEU A 56 9.19 5.53 5.27
CA LEU A 56 10.04 4.47 4.78
C LEU A 56 9.51 3.94 3.44
N ARG A 57 10.39 3.30 2.70
CA ARG A 57 10.07 2.62 1.44
C ARG A 57 10.50 1.18 1.52
N ILE A 58 9.59 0.25 1.21
CA ILE A 58 9.91 -1.18 1.16
C ILE A 58 10.93 -1.40 0.03
N VAL A 59 12.11 -1.89 0.38
CA VAL A 59 13.19 -2.19 -0.58
C VAL A 59 13.24 -3.68 -0.89
N ARG A 60 12.84 -4.54 0.05
CA ARG A 60 12.85 -5.99 -0.11
C ARG A 60 11.62 -6.61 0.54
N ALA A 61 11.09 -7.64 -0.11
CA ALA A 61 10.00 -8.45 0.39
C ALA A 61 10.33 -9.93 0.19
N ASP A 62 10.51 -10.64 1.30
CA ASP A 62 10.66 -12.08 1.34
C ASP A 62 9.39 -12.70 2.01
N SER A 63 9.24 -14.03 1.94
CA SER A 63 8.05 -14.71 2.47
C SER A 63 7.84 -14.52 3.98
N ALA A 64 8.92 -14.33 4.74
CA ALA A 64 8.88 -14.19 6.19
C ALA A 64 9.09 -12.75 6.69
N ARG A 65 9.75 -11.89 5.89
CA ARG A 65 10.22 -10.57 6.34
C ARG A 65 10.17 -9.55 5.22
N LEU A 66 9.86 -8.32 5.61
CA LEU A 66 9.94 -7.12 4.79
C LEU A 66 11.05 -6.22 5.33
N VAL A 67 11.78 -5.59 4.42
CA VAL A 67 12.80 -4.59 4.74
C VAL A 67 12.38 -3.26 4.14
N ALA A 68 12.25 -2.25 4.99
CA ALA A 68 11.96 -0.89 4.57
C ALA A 68 13.13 0.04 4.88
N LEU A 69 13.52 0.85 3.91
CA LEU A 69 14.55 1.87 4.02
C LEU A 69 13.91 3.19 4.46
N VAL A 70 14.48 3.83 5.47
CA VAL A 70 14.08 5.18 5.90
C VAL A 70 14.42 6.18 4.80
N THR A 71 13.41 6.93 4.36
CA THR A 71 13.53 7.95 3.28
C THR A 71 13.39 9.37 3.80
N ALA A 72 12.67 9.55 4.91
CA ALA A 72 12.59 10.81 5.64
C ALA A 72 12.37 10.49 7.11
N GLN A 73 13.05 11.21 8.00
CA GLN A 73 12.99 10.97 9.43
C GLN A 73 12.69 12.28 10.16
N VAL A 74 11.76 12.24 11.09
CA VAL A 74 11.45 13.34 12.02
C VAL A 74 12.08 13.03 13.38
N THR A 75 11.88 11.81 13.87
CA THR A 75 12.41 11.31 15.14
C THR A 75 13.05 9.93 14.93
N LYS A 76 13.95 9.51 15.83
CA LYS A 76 14.57 8.18 15.81
C LYS A 76 13.52 7.08 15.79
N VAL A 77 13.60 6.18 14.81
CA VAL A 77 12.75 4.99 14.72
C VAL A 77 13.24 3.96 15.75
N THR A 78 12.33 3.44 16.54
CA THR A 78 12.56 2.36 17.52
C THR A 78 11.56 1.23 17.31
N THR A 79 11.75 0.10 17.99
CA THR A 79 10.85 -1.06 17.94
C THR A 79 9.48 -0.81 18.58
N ASP A 80 9.36 0.20 19.43
CA ASP A 80 8.08 0.58 20.08
C ASP A 80 7.11 1.30 19.13
N HIS A 81 7.61 1.66 17.95
CA HIS A 81 6.82 2.32 16.91
C HIS A 81 6.13 1.30 16.01
N PHE A 82 4.99 1.71 15.45
CA PHE A 82 4.25 0.90 14.49
C PHE A 82 4.51 1.39 13.07
N LEU A 83 4.66 0.44 12.14
CA LEU A 83 4.64 0.72 10.72
C LEU A 83 3.22 0.63 10.19
N LEU A 84 2.86 1.64 9.41
CA LEU A 84 1.58 1.75 8.74
C LEU A 84 1.78 1.65 7.24
N ALA A 85 1.15 0.66 6.64
CA ALA A 85 1.10 0.53 5.19
C ALA A 85 -0.33 0.77 4.70
N VAL A 86 -0.46 1.56 3.63
CA VAL A 86 -1.75 1.86 3.02
C VAL A 86 -1.92 1.00 1.78
N LYS A 87 -3.02 0.23 1.71
CA LYS A 87 -3.32 -0.58 0.54
C LYS A 87 -3.55 0.34 -0.68
N PRO A 88 -2.83 0.14 -1.80
CA PRO A 88 -3.00 0.98 -2.97
C PRO A 88 -4.40 0.77 -3.55
N LYS A 89 -5.13 1.87 -3.78
CA LYS A 89 -6.40 1.83 -4.49
C LYS A 89 -6.11 1.63 -5.98
N VAL A 90 -6.43 0.46 -6.51
CA VAL A 90 -6.34 0.18 -7.95
C VAL A 90 -7.49 0.93 -8.64
N PRO A 91 -7.22 1.81 -9.62
CA PRO A 91 -8.27 2.48 -10.35
C PRO A 91 -9.19 1.49 -11.09
N TRP A 92 -10.49 1.75 -11.11
CA TRP A 92 -11.50 0.83 -11.65
C TRP A 92 -11.21 0.39 -13.10
N TYR A 93 -10.73 1.32 -13.95
CA TYR A 93 -10.40 1.07 -15.36
C TYR A 93 -9.19 0.14 -15.58
N ARG A 94 -8.35 -0.06 -14.55
CA ARG A 94 -7.23 -1.02 -14.58
C ARG A 94 -7.64 -2.43 -14.16
N THR A 95 -8.90 -2.65 -13.82
CA THR A 95 -9.40 -3.97 -13.38
C THR A 95 -9.73 -4.84 -14.59
N ARG A 96 -9.30 -6.11 -14.60
CA ARG A 96 -9.64 -7.09 -15.68
C ARG A 96 -11.15 -7.18 -15.95
N ARG A 97 -11.99 -7.09 -14.91
CA ARG A 97 -13.46 -7.13 -15.01
C ARG A 97 -14.01 -6.03 -15.92
N PHE A 98 -13.41 -4.83 -15.89
CA PHE A 98 -13.81 -3.74 -16.78
C PHE A 98 -13.62 -4.12 -18.25
N TRP A 99 -12.47 -4.70 -18.59
CA TRP A 99 -12.17 -5.13 -19.95
C TRP A 99 -13.03 -6.30 -20.42
N TRP A 100 -13.36 -7.23 -19.53
CA TRP A 100 -14.34 -8.28 -19.85
C TRP A 100 -15.73 -7.71 -20.16
N GLY A 101 -16.19 -6.72 -19.38
CA GLY A 101 -17.43 -5.98 -19.65
C GLY A 101 -17.39 -5.22 -20.99
N ALA A 102 -16.28 -4.52 -21.27
CA ALA A 102 -16.11 -3.80 -22.53
C ALA A 102 -16.11 -4.74 -23.75
N ALA A 103 -15.41 -5.88 -23.67
CA ALA A 103 -15.35 -6.88 -24.73
C ALA A 103 -16.71 -7.53 -25.00
N SER A 104 -17.44 -7.90 -23.94
CA SER A 104 -18.77 -8.51 -24.05
C SER A 104 -19.81 -7.52 -24.60
N GLY A 105 -19.79 -6.26 -24.15
CA GLY A 105 -20.65 -5.21 -24.72
C GLY A 105 -20.36 -4.94 -26.20
N GLY A 106 -19.08 -4.95 -26.60
CA GLY A 106 -18.69 -4.80 -28.00
C GLY A 106 -19.20 -5.93 -28.90
N LEU A 107 -19.12 -7.18 -28.44
CA LEU A 107 -19.62 -8.35 -29.19
C LEU A 107 -21.14 -8.31 -29.36
N VAL A 108 -21.89 -7.97 -28.30
CA VAL A 108 -23.35 -7.87 -28.37
C VAL A 108 -23.78 -6.72 -29.28
N GLY A 109 -23.10 -5.57 -29.20
CA GLY A 109 -23.37 -4.43 -30.09
C GLY A 109 -23.12 -4.77 -31.56
N ALA A 110 -22.02 -5.48 -31.86
CA ALA A 110 -21.72 -5.93 -33.21
C ALA A 110 -22.75 -6.94 -33.74
N ALA A 111 -23.14 -7.92 -32.92
CA ALA A 111 -24.18 -8.89 -33.29
C ALA A 111 -25.54 -8.22 -33.52
N GLY A 112 -25.93 -7.28 -32.66
CA GLY A 112 -27.16 -6.49 -32.84
C GLY A 112 -27.15 -5.65 -34.11
N ALA A 113 -26.01 -5.03 -34.46
CA ALA A 113 -25.86 -4.26 -35.69
C ALA A 113 -25.93 -5.12 -36.97
N ILE A 114 -25.47 -6.38 -36.90
CA ILE A 114 -25.58 -7.33 -38.02
C ILE A 114 -27.03 -7.80 -38.20
N VAL A 115 -27.76 -8.05 -37.10
CA VAL A 115 -29.16 -8.49 -37.15
C VAL A 115 -30.12 -7.36 -37.55
N ALA A 116 -29.78 -6.11 -37.24
CA ALA A 116 -30.59 -4.93 -37.58
C ALA A 116 -30.35 -4.38 -39.00
N ARG A 117 -29.52 -5.05 -39.83
CA ARG A 117 -29.21 -4.67 -41.21
C ARG A 117 -29.95 -5.55 -42.21
#